data_AF-A0AAW1MPQ3-F1
#
_entry.id   AF-A0AAW1MPQ3-F1
#
_cell.length_a   1.000
_cell.length_b   1.000
_cell.length_c   1.000
_cell.angle_alpha   90.00
_cell.angle_beta   90.00
_cell.angle_gamma   90.00
#
_symmetry.space_group_name_H-M   'P 1'
#
loop_
_entity.id
_entity.type
_entity.pdbx_description
1 polymer ?
#
loop_
_entity_poly.entity_id
_entity_poly.type
_entity_poly.pdbx_seq_one_letter_code
_entity_poly.pdbx_strand_id
1 'polypeptide(L)'
;KTNYKIFPQGIHWFSDNISKTQRFYEFILVDSGSAQVKHEKSELTGKIMYSKLIINKVIASDEWIEPFTEKDFSKRFIPQTYSYTDYKNAWSSALLLEDFDHSWFITFNKTCPKGFPIWFYQWWYLFGPVQEIYPPICKKGFETFIANTKGELYAKPLIFHDEFKIPWILCWSYSLRQILPQPYPLSLVREFKIKWWNKFMTEICSSDNVLSFIQTDNEWSRQKPPATIEISNDVAELA
;
A
#
# COMPACT_ATOMS: atom_id res chain seq x y z
N LYS A 1 -5.34 2.27 30.98
CA LYS A 1 -5.68 1.99 29.56
C LYS A 1 -7.17 1.68 29.51
N THR A 2 -7.99 2.65 29.12
CA THR A 2 -9.44 2.51 29.11
C THR A 2 -9.84 1.84 27.79
N ASN A 3 -10.25 0.57 27.86
CA ASN A 3 -10.73 -0.21 26.73
C ASN A 3 -12.14 0.25 26.33
N TYR A 4 -12.25 1.42 25.72
CA TYR A 4 -13.46 1.74 24.96
C TYR A 4 -13.39 0.97 23.64
N LYS A 5 -14.34 0.06 23.40
CA LYS A 5 -14.55 -0.50 22.05
C LYS A 5 -15.14 0.61 21.19
N ILE A 6 -14.27 1.35 20.52
CA ILE A 6 -14.65 2.49 19.67
C ILE A 6 -15.41 2.01 18.43
N PHE A 7 -15.04 0.84 17.92
CA PHE A 7 -15.70 0.21 16.77
C PHE A 7 -16.18 -1.21 17.11
N PRO A 8 -17.16 -1.74 16.36
CA PRO A 8 -17.50 -3.17 16.39
C PRO A 8 -16.27 -4.05 16.11
N GLN A 9 -16.28 -5.29 16.61
CA GLN A 9 -15.16 -6.21 16.43
C GLN A 9 -14.89 -6.48 14.94
N GLY A 10 -13.64 -6.26 14.50
CA GLY A 10 -13.21 -6.50 13.11
C GLY A 10 -13.59 -5.39 12.11
N ILE A 11 -14.13 -4.28 12.59
CA ILE A 11 -14.38 -3.08 11.80
C ILE A 11 -13.58 -1.97 12.46
N HIS A 12 -12.77 -1.26 11.67
CA HIS A 12 -11.94 -0.16 12.17
C HIS A 12 -12.14 1.10 11.32
N TRP A 13 -13.27 1.25 10.67
CA TRP A 13 -13.65 2.44 9.92
C TRP A 13 -15.17 2.57 9.96
N PHE A 14 -15.66 3.77 9.68
CA PHE A 14 -17.07 3.96 9.42
C PHE A 14 -17.37 3.38 8.04
N SER A 15 -18.18 2.32 8.00
CA SER A 15 -18.61 1.68 6.76
C SER A 15 -20.12 1.86 6.63
N ASP A 16 -20.57 2.37 5.49
CA ASP A 16 -22.00 2.44 5.16
C ASP A 16 -22.59 1.04 4.92
N ASN A 17 -21.72 0.04 4.70
CA ASN A 17 -22.10 -1.36 4.57
C ASN A 17 -21.34 -2.22 5.60
N ILE A 18 -22.06 -2.67 6.62
CA ILE A 18 -21.53 -3.50 7.71
C ILE A 18 -21.01 -4.87 7.24
N SER A 19 -21.42 -5.34 6.06
CA SER A 19 -20.98 -6.62 5.48
C SER A 19 -19.58 -6.51 4.84
N LYS A 20 -19.14 -5.30 4.47
CA LYS A 20 -17.80 -5.03 3.94
C LYS A 20 -16.78 -4.93 5.07
N THR A 21 -16.51 -6.08 5.70
CA THR A 21 -15.58 -6.24 6.83
C THR A 21 -14.11 -6.18 6.39
N GLN A 22 -13.16 -6.22 7.33
CA GLN A 22 -11.73 -6.36 6.98
C GLN A 22 -11.49 -7.60 6.12
N ARG A 23 -12.17 -8.70 6.45
CA ARG A 23 -12.06 -9.96 5.72
C ARG A 23 -12.58 -9.86 4.28
N PHE A 24 -13.61 -9.06 4.04
CA PHE A 24 -14.08 -8.76 2.68
C PHE A 24 -12.97 -8.10 1.87
N TYR A 25 -12.36 -7.05 2.42
CA TYR A 25 -11.27 -6.32 1.76
C TYR A 25 -10.01 -7.16 1.57
N GLU A 26 -9.62 -7.94 2.57
CA GLU A 26 -8.52 -8.91 2.42
C GLU A 26 -8.82 -9.92 1.32
N PHE A 27 -10.06 -10.42 1.27
CA PHE A 27 -10.46 -11.39 0.25
C PHE A 27 -10.44 -10.79 -1.15
N ILE A 28 -10.78 -9.51 -1.34
CA ILE A 28 -10.58 -8.81 -2.63
C ILE A 28 -9.13 -8.89 -3.11
N LEU A 29 -8.16 -8.66 -2.22
CA LEU A 29 -6.74 -8.68 -2.61
C LEU A 29 -6.27 -10.09 -2.99
N VAL A 30 -6.74 -11.11 -2.26
CA VAL A 30 -6.38 -12.51 -2.49
C VAL A 30 -7.07 -13.07 -3.74
N ASP A 31 -8.37 -12.86 -3.88
CA ASP A 31 -9.19 -13.42 -4.95
C ASP A 31 -8.86 -12.82 -6.33
N SER A 32 -8.56 -11.51 -6.37
CA SER A 32 -8.11 -10.85 -7.60
C SER A 32 -6.67 -11.21 -8.01
N GLY A 33 -5.96 -11.98 -7.16
CA GLY A 33 -4.55 -12.32 -7.33
C GLY A 33 -3.60 -11.15 -7.12
N SER A 34 -4.09 -10.00 -6.64
CA SER A 34 -3.28 -8.80 -6.41
C SER A 34 -2.30 -8.93 -5.26
N ALA A 35 -2.61 -9.74 -4.24
CA ALA A 35 -1.69 -10.00 -3.16
C ALA A 35 -1.84 -11.41 -2.57
N GLN A 36 -0.78 -11.89 -1.92
CA GLN A 36 -0.83 -13.05 -1.07
C GLN A 36 -0.84 -12.60 0.39
N VAL A 37 -1.80 -13.10 1.17
CA VAL A 37 -1.91 -12.82 2.60
C VAL A 37 -1.70 -14.11 3.37
N LYS A 38 -0.81 -14.09 4.36
CA LYS A 38 -0.60 -15.19 5.31
C LYS A 38 -0.63 -14.65 6.73
N HIS A 39 -1.37 -15.31 7.62
CA HIS A 39 -1.42 -14.97 9.04
C HIS A 39 -0.64 -15.98 9.86
N GLU A 40 0.22 -15.48 10.73
CA GLU A 40 0.95 -16.30 11.70
C GLU A 40 0.27 -16.15 13.06
N LYS A 41 -0.16 -17.28 13.62
CA LYS A 41 -0.94 -17.33 14.86
C LYS A 41 -0.07 -17.79 16.02
N SER A 42 -0.35 -17.28 17.20
CA SER A 42 0.21 -17.82 18.43
C SER A 42 -0.33 -19.22 18.68
N GLU A 43 0.56 -20.19 18.92
CA GLU A 43 0.17 -21.55 19.30
C GLU A 43 -0.59 -21.58 20.64
N LEU A 44 -0.31 -20.62 21.53
CA LEU A 44 -0.89 -20.55 22.87
C LEU A 44 -2.30 -19.95 22.87
N THR A 45 -2.52 -18.87 22.11
CA THR A 45 -3.79 -18.12 22.16
C THR A 45 -4.64 -18.25 20.90
N GLY A 46 -4.07 -18.79 19.81
CA GLY A 46 -4.71 -18.81 18.49
C GLY A 46 -4.85 -17.42 17.84
N LYS A 47 -4.44 -16.34 18.53
CA LYS A 47 -4.48 -14.95 18.05
C LYS A 47 -3.48 -14.74 16.93
N ILE A 48 -3.83 -13.94 15.93
CA ILE A 48 -2.93 -13.57 14.83
C ILE A 48 -1.90 -12.57 15.39
N MET A 49 -0.63 -12.97 15.44
CA MET A 49 0.46 -12.16 15.99
C MET A 49 1.02 -11.21 14.93
N TYR A 50 1.19 -11.71 13.72
CA TYR A 50 1.61 -10.90 12.58
C TYR A 50 1.08 -11.50 11.28
N SER A 51 1.00 -10.65 10.27
CA SER A 51 0.58 -11.03 8.93
C SER A 51 1.68 -10.72 7.93
N LYS A 52 1.73 -11.47 6.85
CA LYS A 52 2.57 -11.23 5.69
C LYS A 52 1.68 -10.86 4.51
N LEU A 53 1.96 -9.72 3.88
CA LEU A 53 1.35 -9.26 2.63
C LEU A 53 2.43 -9.25 1.54
N ILE A 54 2.25 -10.03 0.49
CA ILE A 54 3.11 -10.02 -0.70
C ILE A 54 2.32 -9.43 -1.86
N ILE A 55 2.75 -8.28 -2.36
CA ILE A 55 2.09 -7.55 -3.45
C ILE A 55 2.48 -8.21 -4.77
N ASN A 56 1.52 -8.78 -5.50
CA ASN A 56 1.74 -9.42 -6.78
C ASN A 56 1.48 -8.47 -7.95
N LYS A 57 0.43 -7.65 -7.88
CA LYS A 57 0.05 -6.67 -8.90
C LYS A 57 -0.97 -5.69 -8.36
N VAL A 58 -1.04 -4.50 -8.96
CA VAL A 58 -2.08 -3.51 -8.68
C VAL A 58 -2.87 -3.28 -9.95
N ILE A 59 -4.18 -3.57 -9.91
CA ILE A 59 -5.07 -3.44 -11.06
C ILE A 59 -5.35 -1.95 -11.28
N ALA A 60 -5.02 -1.46 -12.47
CA ALA A 60 -5.32 -0.09 -12.88
C ALA A 60 -6.77 0.03 -13.39
N SER A 61 -7.23 1.28 -13.59
CA SER A 61 -8.65 1.53 -13.92
C SER A 61 -9.01 1.13 -15.35
N ASP A 62 -8.04 1.14 -16.26
CA ASP A 62 -8.15 0.71 -17.65
C ASP A 62 -8.26 -0.81 -17.78
N GLU A 63 -7.65 -1.57 -16.86
CA GLU A 63 -7.83 -3.02 -16.72
C GLU A 63 -9.17 -3.41 -16.06
N TRP A 64 -9.91 -2.43 -15.53
CA TRP A 64 -11.24 -2.63 -14.97
C TRP A 64 -12.29 -2.29 -16.04
N ILE A 65 -12.82 -3.33 -16.70
CA ILE A 65 -13.93 -3.20 -17.66
C ILE A 65 -15.01 -2.32 -17.03
N GLU A 66 -15.40 -1.21 -17.69
CA GLU A 66 -16.36 -0.19 -17.25
C GLU A 66 -16.34 0.17 -15.75
N PRO A 67 -16.01 1.42 -15.35
CA PRO A 67 -15.80 1.82 -13.94
C PRO A 67 -16.92 1.49 -12.94
N PHE A 68 -18.13 1.22 -13.42
CA PHE A 68 -19.32 0.94 -12.62
C PHE A 68 -19.66 -0.55 -12.52
N THR A 69 -18.90 -1.43 -13.17
CA THR A 69 -19.14 -2.88 -13.07
C THR A 69 -18.52 -3.44 -11.79
N GLU A 70 -19.28 -4.30 -11.13
CA GLU A 70 -18.79 -5.10 -10.03
C GLU A 70 -18.23 -6.42 -10.54
N LYS A 71 -17.20 -6.94 -9.88
CA LYS A 71 -16.66 -8.27 -10.13
C LYS A 71 -17.20 -9.25 -9.10
N ASP A 72 -17.56 -10.44 -9.54
CA ASP A 72 -17.90 -11.55 -8.67
C ASP A 72 -16.64 -12.13 -8.02
N PHE A 73 -16.74 -12.49 -6.75
CA PHE A 73 -15.73 -13.34 -6.12
C PHE A 73 -15.75 -14.76 -6.70
N SER A 74 -14.57 -15.37 -6.80
CA SER A 74 -14.42 -16.77 -7.23
C SER A 74 -15.02 -17.78 -6.24
N LYS A 75 -15.18 -17.38 -4.97
CA LYS A 75 -15.81 -18.18 -3.90
C LYS A 75 -17.03 -17.45 -3.36
N ARG A 76 -17.92 -18.21 -2.70
CA ARG A 76 -19.07 -17.63 -2.01
C ARG A 76 -18.61 -16.68 -0.90
N PHE A 77 -19.04 -15.43 -0.98
CA PHE A 77 -18.79 -14.39 0.01
C PHE A 77 -20.03 -13.48 0.11
N ILE A 78 -20.19 -12.77 1.22
CA ILE A 78 -21.27 -11.78 1.38
C ILE A 78 -20.63 -10.43 1.74
N PRO A 79 -20.74 -9.40 0.86
CA PRO A 79 -21.35 -9.41 -0.48
C PRO A 79 -20.63 -10.33 -1.48
N GLN A 80 -21.34 -10.80 -2.51
CA GLN A 80 -20.77 -11.71 -3.53
C GLN A 80 -19.94 -10.96 -4.58
N THR A 81 -20.13 -9.65 -4.67
CA THR A 81 -19.52 -8.77 -5.64
C THR A 81 -18.72 -7.65 -4.98
N TYR A 82 -17.80 -7.05 -5.73
CA TYR A 82 -17.06 -5.87 -5.30
C TYR A 82 -16.76 -4.92 -6.47
N SER A 83 -16.81 -3.63 -6.20
CA SER A 83 -16.51 -2.57 -7.19
C SER A 83 -15.00 -2.27 -7.27
N TYR A 84 -14.59 -1.48 -8.27
CA TYR A 84 -13.22 -0.97 -8.32
C TYR A 84 -12.89 -0.05 -7.13
N THR A 85 -13.89 0.68 -6.61
CA THR A 85 -13.72 1.48 -5.39
C THR A 85 -13.44 0.59 -4.18
N ASP A 86 -14.16 -0.53 -4.06
CA ASP A 86 -13.88 -1.53 -3.01
C ASP A 86 -12.47 -2.11 -3.15
N TYR A 87 -12.02 -2.36 -4.39
CA TYR A 87 -10.66 -2.80 -4.67
C TYR A 87 -9.60 -1.78 -4.23
N LYS A 88 -9.77 -0.49 -4.53
CA LYS A 88 -8.85 0.56 -4.03
C LYS A 88 -8.83 0.61 -2.51
N ASN A 89 -10.01 0.57 -1.89
CA ASN A 89 -10.14 0.60 -0.43
C ASN A 89 -9.55 -0.66 0.23
N ALA A 90 -9.53 -1.78 -0.48
CA ALA A 90 -9.01 -3.04 0.03
C ALA A 90 -7.56 -2.95 0.48
N TRP A 91 -6.73 -2.19 -0.25
CA TRP A 91 -5.32 -1.99 0.07
C TRP A 91 -5.08 -1.35 1.44
N SER A 92 -5.98 -0.48 1.90
CA SER A 92 -5.89 0.14 3.22
C SER A 92 -6.65 -0.66 4.26
N SER A 93 -7.88 -1.06 3.96
CA SER A 93 -8.78 -1.72 4.92
C SER A 93 -8.32 -3.11 5.31
N ALA A 94 -7.69 -3.87 4.40
CA ALA A 94 -7.13 -5.18 4.72
C ALA A 94 -6.05 -5.10 5.81
N LEU A 95 -5.30 -4.00 5.90
CA LEU A 95 -4.25 -3.79 6.89
C LEU A 95 -4.79 -3.52 8.31
N LEU A 96 -6.09 -3.25 8.44
CA LEU A 96 -6.73 -2.90 9.70
C LEU A 96 -7.31 -4.13 10.40
N LEU A 97 -6.50 -5.16 10.65
CA LEU A 97 -6.94 -6.38 11.32
C LEU A 97 -7.09 -6.19 12.84
N GLU A 98 -5.99 -5.86 13.52
CA GLU A 98 -5.95 -5.57 14.96
C GLU A 98 -5.01 -4.40 15.24
N ASP A 99 -5.27 -3.66 16.32
CA ASP A 99 -4.43 -2.55 16.75
C ASP A 99 -3.32 -3.02 17.71
N PHE A 100 -2.15 -2.36 17.60
CA PHE A 100 -0.97 -2.41 18.48
C PHE A 100 -0.25 -3.76 18.66
N ASP A 101 -0.98 -4.86 18.87
CA ASP A 101 -0.44 -6.21 19.08
C ASP A 101 -0.22 -6.98 17.77
N HIS A 102 -0.58 -6.37 16.63
CA HIS A 102 -0.46 -6.94 15.31
C HIS A 102 0.47 -6.10 14.42
N SER A 103 1.22 -6.78 13.56
CA SER A 103 2.06 -6.13 12.56
C SER A 103 1.97 -6.84 11.21
N TRP A 104 2.18 -6.07 10.16
CA TRP A 104 2.24 -6.51 8.78
C TRP A 104 3.68 -6.46 8.30
N PHE A 105 4.19 -7.59 7.84
CA PHE A 105 5.35 -7.64 6.97
C PHE A 105 4.86 -7.46 5.53
N ILE A 106 5.33 -6.42 4.84
CA ILE A 106 4.91 -6.10 3.47
C ILE A 106 6.11 -6.16 2.55
N THR A 107 5.94 -6.77 1.37
CA THR A 107 6.96 -6.83 0.32
C THR A 107 6.33 -7.01 -1.06
N PHE A 108 7.11 -6.85 -2.12
CA PHE A 108 6.68 -7.11 -3.49
C PHE A 108 7.08 -8.52 -3.94
N ASN A 109 6.26 -9.12 -4.79
CA ASN A 109 6.58 -10.35 -5.48
C ASN A 109 7.66 -10.08 -6.54
N LYS A 110 8.54 -11.07 -6.80
CA LYS A 110 9.58 -11.03 -7.83
C LYS A 110 9.02 -10.70 -9.22
N THR A 111 7.81 -11.15 -9.52
CA THR A 111 7.15 -10.97 -10.82
C THR A 111 6.11 -9.83 -10.80
N CYS A 112 6.21 -8.89 -9.85
CA CYS A 112 5.30 -7.75 -9.80
C CYS A 112 5.43 -6.92 -11.10
N PRO A 113 4.33 -6.67 -11.83
CA PRO A 113 4.37 -5.82 -13.01
C PRO A 113 4.85 -4.41 -12.67
N LYS A 114 5.64 -3.83 -13.58
CA LYS A 114 6.08 -2.43 -13.50
C LYS A 114 4.91 -1.51 -13.87
N GLY A 115 4.83 -0.36 -13.20
CA GLY A 115 3.78 0.64 -13.43
C GLY A 115 2.60 0.47 -12.48
N PHE A 116 2.44 1.45 -11.59
CA PHE A 116 1.37 1.49 -10.61
C PHE A 116 0.38 2.60 -10.96
N PRO A 117 -0.93 2.44 -10.68
CA PRO A 117 -1.88 3.52 -10.86
C PRO A 117 -1.61 4.66 -9.87
N ILE A 118 -1.95 5.90 -10.24
CA ILE A 118 -1.66 7.12 -9.46
C ILE A 118 -2.11 6.99 -7.99
N TRP A 119 -3.32 6.47 -7.76
CA TRP A 119 -3.86 6.30 -6.41
C TRP A 119 -3.03 5.35 -5.54
N PHE A 120 -2.27 4.43 -6.13
CA PHE A 120 -1.41 3.52 -5.38
C PHE A 120 -0.14 4.22 -4.88
N TYR A 121 0.34 5.26 -5.55
CA TYR A 121 1.39 6.13 -4.98
C TYR A 121 0.88 6.93 -3.77
N GLN A 122 -0.40 7.30 -3.74
CA GLN A 122 -1.01 7.91 -2.56
C GLN A 122 -1.11 6.91 -1.40
N TRP A 123 -1.46 5.65 -1.70
CA TRP A 123 -1.38 4.57 -0.71
C TRP A 123 0.06 4.40 -0.21
N TRP A 124 1.04 4.38 -1.10
CA TRP A 124 2.46 4.31 -0.73
C TRP A 124 2.87 5.45 0.21
N TYR A 125 2.42 6.67 -0.04
CA TYR A 125 2.72 7.82 0.83
C TYR A 125 2.26 7.61 2.29
N LEU A 126 1.16 6.88 2.50
CA LEU A 126 0.60 6.62 3.83
C LEU A 126 1.18 5.37 4.50
N PHE A 127 1.49 4.33 3.72
CA PHE A 127 1.82 2.99 4.24
C PHE A 127 3.22 2.50 3.89
N GLY A 128 3.91 3.18 2.98
CA GLY A 128 5.25 2.88 2.51
C GLY A 128 6.34 3.52 3.38
N PRO A 129 7.55 2.95 3.40
CA PRO A 129 8.70 3.50 4.12
C PRO A 129 9.08 4.92 3.70
N VAL A 130 9.44 5.72 4.68
CA VAL A 130 10.10 7.02 4.49
C VAL A 130 11.63 6.83 4.52
N GLN A 131 12.36 7.74 3.88
CA GLN A 131 13.81 7.57 3.66
C GLN A 131 14.62 7.62 4.96
N GLU A 132 14.09 8.26 6.00
CA GLU A 132 14.73 8.42 7.31
C GLU A 132 14.93 7.10 8.04
N ILE A 133 14.13 6.08 7.72
CA ILE A 133 14.24 4.76 8.34
C ILE A 133 15.15 3.81 7.56
N TYR A 134 15.70 4.23 6.42
CA TYR A 134 16.63 3.41 5.65
C TYR A 134 17.98 3.27 6.36
N PRO A 135 18.54 2.05 6.44
CA PRO A 135 19.92 1.85 6.84
C PRO A 135 20.88 2.61 5.90
N PRO A 136 22.08 3.00 6.37
CA PRO A 136 23.00 3.84 5.58
C PRO A 136 23.31 3.29 4.18
N ILE A 137 23.51 1.98 4.05
CA ILE A 137 23.79 1.32 2.76
C ILE A 137 22.61 1.47 1.80
N CYS A 138 21.39 1.16 2.28
CA CYS A 138 20.16 1.29 1.50
C CYS A 138 19.88 2.75 1.13
N LYS A 139 20.14 3.69 2.05
CA LYS A 139 19.95 5.11 1.80
C LYS A 139 20.86 5.60 0.67
N LYS A 140 22.15 5.26 0.72
CA LYS A 140 23.10 5.60 -0.34
C LYS A 140 22.76 4.94 -1.67
N GLY A 141 22.30 3.69 -1.64
CA GLY A 141 21.79 3.00 -2.83
C GLY A 141 20.57 3.70 -3.43
N PHE A 142 19.63 4.15 -2.60
CA PHE A 142 18.47 4.91 -3.03
C PHE A 142 18.85 6.27 -3.63
N GLU A 143 19.79 7.00 -3.02
CA GLU A 143 20.34 8.25 -3.59
C GLU A 143 20.98 8.01 -4.96
N THR A 144 21.71 6.90 -5.10
CA THR A 144 22.30 6.46 -6.37
C THR A 144 21.23 6.15 -7.40
N PHE A 145 20.16 5.45 -6.99
CA PHE A 145 19.01 5.16 -7.84
C PHE A 145 18.35 6.44 -8.33
N ILE A 146 18.10 7.42 -7.44
CA ILE A 146 17.53 8.72 -7.83
C ILE A 146 18.42 9.43 -8.85
N ALA A 147 19.73 9.48 -8.62
CA ALA A 147 20.64 10.22 -9.49
C ALA A 147 20.76 9.62 -10.90
N ASN A 148 20.55 8.31 -11.05
CA ASN A 148 20.80 7.58 -12.29
C ASN A 148 19.54 7.10 -13.02
N THR A 149 18.35 7.38 -12.48
CA THR A 149 17.07 7.05 -13.11
C THR A 149 16.27 8.29 -13.49
N LYS A 150 15.54 8.23 -14.60
CA LYS A 150 14.55 9.25 -15.01
C LYS A 150 13.22 9.07 -14.27
N GLY A 151 12.31 10.02 -14.41
CA GLY A 151 10.96 9.93 -13.85
C GLY A 151 10.76 10.69 -12.54
N GLU A 152 9.51 10.73 -12.10
CA GLU A 152 9.05 11.58 -11.01
C GLU A 152 9.60 11.16 -9.64
N LEU A 153 10.12 12.13 -8.86
CA LEU A 153 10.73 11.86 -7.55
C LEU A 153 9.78 11.18 -6.56
N TYR A 154 8.48 11.53 -6.60
CA TYR A 154 7.48 10.93 -5.71
C TYR A 154 7.26 9.44 -5.98
N ALA A 155 7.52 8.97 -7.21
CA ALA A 155 7.35 7.57 -7.60
C ALA A 155 8.56 6.71 -7.24
N LYS A 156 9.75 7.31 -7.12
CA LYS A 156 11.01 6.59 -6.94
C LYS A 156 11.06 5.71 -5.68
N PRO A 157 10.56 6.11 -4.50
CA PRO A 157 10.57 5.23 -3.33
C PRO A 157 9.80 3.92 -3.55
N LEU A 158 8.61 4.00 -4.13
CA LEU A 158 7.80 2.81 -4.44
C LEU A 158 8.52 1.91 -5.45
N ILE A 159 9.00 2.49 -6.55
CA ILE A 159 9.71 1.73 -7.60
C ILE A 159 10.96 1.07 -7.02
N PHE A 160 11.75 1.79 -6.21
CA PHE A 160 12.94 1.24 -5.59
C PHE A 160 12.63 0.04 -4.66
N HIS A 161 11.57 0.15 -3.85
CA HIS A 161 11.13 -0.95 -3.01
C HIS A 161 10.61 -2.15 -3.80
N ASP A 162 9.93 -1.89 -4.92
CA ASP A 162 9.53 -2.95 -5.84
C ASP A 162 10.77 -3.59 -6.47
N GLU A 163 11.61 -2.87 -7.21
CA GLU A 163 12.76 -3.43 -7.94
C GLU A 163 13.69 -4.27 -7.05
N PHE A 164 14.05 -3.76 -5.88
CA PHE A 164 14.95 -4.45 -4.94
C PHE A 164 14.21 -5.33 -3.93
N LYS A 165 12.88 -5.46 -4.07
CA LYS A 165 11.99 -6.27 -3.23
C LYS A 165 12.20 -6.00 -1.73
N ILE A 166 12.38 -4.74 -1.38
CA ILE A 166 12.71 -4.28 -0.03
C ILE A 166 11.46 -4.39 0.85
N PRO A 167 11.45 -5.27 1.86
CA PRO A 167 10.32 -5.42 2.75
C PRO A 167 10.33 -4.36 3.85
N TRP A 168 9.15 -4.10 4.42
CA TRP A 168 9.00 -3.26 5.60
C TRP A 168 7.94 -3.79 6.55
N ILE A 169 7.95 -3.26 7.76
CA ILE A 169 6.95 -3.57 8.78
C ILE A 169 6.01 -2.38 8.94
N LEU A 170 4.71 -2.66 8.93
CA LEU A 170 3.66 -1.71 9.26
C LEU A 170 2.91 -2.21 10.50
N CYS A 171 2.71 -1.35 11.49
CA CYS A 171 1.69 -1.57 12.52
C CYS A 171 0.89 -0.29 12.73
N TRP A 172 -0.23 -0.38 13.42
CA TRP A 172 -1.08 0.79 13.66
C TRP A 172 -1.71 0.74 15.05
N SER A 173 -2.08 1.91 15.58
CA SER A 173 -2.74 2.04 16.87
C SER A 173 -3.62 3.28 16.91
N TYR A 174 -4.53 3.34 17.88
CA TYR A 174 -5.28 4.57 18.16
C TYR A 174 -4.55 5.45 19.19
N SER A 175 -4.66 6.76 18.99
CA SER A 175 -4.23 7.78 19.95
C SER A 175 -5.30 8.86 20.07
N LEU A 176 -5.38 9.52 21.22
CA LEU A 176 -6.17 10.74 21.39
C LEU A 176 -5.21 11.93 21.22
N ARG A 177 -5.53 12.84 20.29
CA ARG A 177 -4.72 14.02 20.01
C ARG A 177 -5.55 15.29 20.02
N GLN A 178 -4.97 16.36 20.56
CA GLN A 178 -5.53 17.71 20.48
C GLN A 178 -5.18 18.30 19.11
N ILE A 179 -6.05 18.07 18.11
CA ILE A 179 -5.83 18.60 16.75
C ILE A 179 -6.23 20.07 16.65
N LEU A 180 -7.38 20.41 17.22
CA LEU A 180 -7.86 21.79 17.30
C LEU A 180 -7.44 22.40 18.63
N PRO A 181 -7.21 23.72 18.73
CA PRO A 181 -6.90 24.37 20.01
C PRO A 181 -8.03 24.19 21.02
N GLN A 182 -7.77 24.44 22.30
CA GLN A 182 -8.84 24.48 23.29
C GLN A 182 -9.89 25.55 22.91
N PRO A 183 -11.20 25.34 23.20
CA PRO A 183 -11.79 24.32 24.06
C PRO A 183 -12.30 23.05 23.33
N TYR A 184 -11.87 22.79 22.09
CA TYR A 184 -12.36 21.64 21.33
C TYR A 184 -11.92 20.30 21.96
N PRO A 185 -12.75 19.24 21.89
CA PRO A 185 -12.40 17.94 22.47
C PRO A 185 -11.24 17.25 21.73
N LEU A 186 -10.60 16.29 22.40
CA LEU A 186 -9.58 15.44 21.79
C LEU A 186 -10.15 14.65 20.62
N SER A 187 -9.40 14.60 19.53
CA SER A 187 -9.71 13.78 18.36
C SER A 187 -9.10 12.40 18.49
N LEU A 188 -9.87 11.37 18.17
CA LEU A 188 -9.33 10.02 17.98
C LEU A 188 -8.62 9.94 16.64
N VAL A 189 -7.35 9.56 16.67
CA VAL A 189 -6.49 9.48 15.49
C VAL A 189 -5.94 8.07 15.36
N ARG A 190 -6.00 7.52 14.14
CA ARG A 190 -5.25 6.32 13.79
C ARG A 190 -3.83 6.70 13.41
N GLU A 191 -2.87 6.10 14.10
CA GLU A 191 -1.45 6.28 13.85
C GLU A 191 -0.87 5.04 13.18
N PHE A 192 -0.20 5.23 12.05
CA PHE A 192 0.60 4.19 11.41
C PHE A 192 2.05 4.33 11.83
N LYS A 193 2.67 3.19 12.15
CA LYS A 193 4.09 3.09 12.50
C LYS A 193 4.75 2.17 11.50
N ILE A 194 5.67 2.75 10.74
CA ILE A 194 6.42 2.04 9.70
C ILE A 194 7.85 1.84 10.20
N LYS A 195 8.35 0.62 10.06
CA LYS A 195 9.67 0.22 10.54
C LYS A 195 10.42 -0.54 9.46
N TRP A 196 11.73 -0.35 9.45
CA TRP A 196 12.63 -1.13 8.62
C TRP A 196 12.66 -2.60 9.07
N TRP A 197 12.78 -3.52 8.12
CA TRP A 197 13.00 -4.93 8.43
C TRP A 197 14.49 -5.22 8.61
N ASN A 198 14.93 -5.30 9.87
CA ASN A 198 16.34 -5.45 10.21
C ASN A 198 17.02 -6.72 9.70
N LYS A 199 16.27 -7.74 9.26
CA LYS A 199 16.85 -8.95 8.63
C LYS A 199 16.97 -8.85 7.12
N PHE A 200 16.61 -7.72 6.51
CA PHE A 200 16.84 -7.49 5.09
C PHE A 200 18.34 -7.34 4.80
N MET A 201 18.81 -8.03 3.76
CA MET A 201 20.19 -7.92 3.29
C MET A 201 20.37 -6.62 2.52
N THR A 202 20.78 -5.56 3.21
CA THR A 202 20.92 -4.20 2.63
C THR A 202 21.88 -4.11 1.45
N GLU A 203 22.81 -5.06 1.33
CA GLU A 203 23.74 -5.14 0.21
C GLU A 203 23.03 -5.28 -1.14
N ILE A 204 21.84 -5.91 -1.18
CA ILE A 204 21.06 -6.08 -2.43
C ILE A 204 20.77 -4.73 -3.10
N CYS A 205 20.57 -3.69 -2.30
CA CYS A 205 20.29 -2.33 -2.75
C CYS A 205 21.46 -1.38 -2.43
N SER A 206 22.71 -1.85 -2.40
CA SER A 206 23.88 -0.98 -2.31
C SER A 206 24.07 -0.16 -3.59
N SER A 207 24.85 0.93 -3.53
CA SER A 207 25.13 1.76 -4.70
C SER A 207 25.65 0.96 -5.90
N ASP A 208 26.56 0.01 -5.67
CA ASP A 208 27.17 -0.79 -6.73
C ASP A 208 26.14 -1.71 -7.40
N ASN A 209 25.31 -2.38 -6.60
CA ASN A 209 24.25 -3.25 -7.11
C ASN A 209 23.14 -2.46 -7.81
N VAL A 210 22.83 -1.25 -7.33
CA VAL A 210 21.90 -0.34 -7.99
C VAL A 210 22.43 0.10 -9.35
N LEU A 211 23.70 0.48 -9.45
CA LEU A 211 24.32 0.86 -10.74
C LEU A 211 24.35 -0.33 -11.70
N SER A 212 24.72 -1.51 -11.21
CA SER A 212 24.69 -2.74 -12.01
C SER A 212 23.28 -3.03 -12.52
N PHE A 213 22.26 -2.91 -11.66
CA PHE A 213 20.86 -3.09 -12.04
C PHE A 213 20.47 -2.14 -13.18
N ILE A 214 20.75 -0.84 -13.04
CA ILE A 214 20.41 0.18 -14.05
C ILE A 214 21.12 -0.08 -15.39
N GLN A 215 22.38 -0.56 -15.36
CA GLN A 215 23.13 -0.89 -16.58
C GLN A 215 22.57 -2.14 -17.29
N THR A 216 22.10 -3.13 -16.53
CA THR A 216 21.51 -4.36 -17.09
C THR A 216 20.08 -4.15 -17.57
N ASP A 217 19.30 -3.32 -16.86
CA ASP A 217 17.89 -3.05 -17.15
C ASP A 217 17.77 -1.88 -18.14
N ASN A 218 18.19 -2.12 -19.40
CA ASN A 218 18.13 -1.16 -20.51
C ASN A 218 16.70 -0.62 -20.81
N GLU A 219 15.65 -1.10 -20.13
CA GLU A 219 14.25 -0.75 -20.36
C GLU A 219 13.85 0.64 -19.83
N TRP A 220 14.52 1.18 -18.79
CA TRP A 220 14.17 2.51 -18.26
C TRP A 220 14.54 3.67 -19.19
N SER A 221 15.35 3.40 -20.23
CA SER A 221 15.70 4.36 -21.28
C SER A 221 14.53 4.69 -22.22
N ARG A 222 13.40 3.96 -22.16
CA ARG A 222 12.26 4.08 -23.10
C ARG A 222 10.89 4.36 -22.49
N GLN A 223 10.78 4.83 -21.25
CA GLN A 223 9.49 5.36 -20.81
C GLN A 223 9.23 6.72 -21.50
N LYS A 224 8.42 6.68 -22.57
CA LYS A 224 7.76 7.89 -23.08
C LYS A 224 6.94 8.48 -21.92
N PRO A 225 6.98 9.80 -21.69
CA PRO A 225 6.06 10.43 -20.75
C PRO A 225 4.61 10.07 -21.14
N PRO A 226 3.69 9.95 -20.18
CA PRO A 226 2.26 9.86 -20.50
C PRO A 226 1.93 11.02 -21.43
N ALA A 227 1.16 10.75 -22.49
CA ALA A 227 0.72 11.79 -23.42
C ALA A 227 0.16 12.95 -22.59
N THR A 228 0.76 14.13 -22.76
CA THR A 228 0.21 15.38 -22.25
C THR A 228 -1.23 15.44 -22.71
N ILE A 229 -2.18 15.47 -21.77
CA ILE A 229 -3.56 15.80 -22.08
C ILE A 229 -3.51 17.26 -22.54
N GLU A 230 -3.51 17.48 -23.84
CA GLU A 230 -3.84 18.79 -24.40
C GLU A 230 -5.26 19.10 -23.94
N ILE A 231 -5.38 20.04 -23.03
CA ILE A 231 -6.67 20.63 -22.68
C ILE A 231 -7.08 21.41 -23.93
N SER A 232 -7.98 20.82 -24.73
CA SER A 232 -8.69 21.57 -25.78
C SER A 232 -9.46 22.70 -25.09
N ASN A 233 -9.19 23.93 -25.54
CA ASN A 233 -9.88 25.13 -25.11
C ASN A 233 -11.25 25.28 -25.82
N ASP A 234 -12.03 24.22 -25.89
CA ASP A 234 -13.38 24.26 -26.49
C ASP A 234 -14.46 24.23 -25.39
N VAL A 235 -14.42 25.21 -24.48
CA VAL A 235 -15.61 25.63 -23.73
C VAL A 235 -15.56 27.15 -23.53
N ALA A 236 -15.65 27.88 -24.64
CA ALA A 236 -15.94 29.31 -24.65
C ALA A 236 -16.94 29.63 -25.76
N GLU A 237 -18.05 28.91 -25.79
CA GLU A 237 -19.30 29.36 -26.42
C GLU A 237 -20.40 28.36 -26.06
N LEU A 238 -21.24 28.73 -25.10
CA LEU A 238 -22.68 28.41 -25.01
C LEU A 238 -23.21 29.02 -23.70
N ALA A 239 -23.78 30.22 -23.87
CA ALA A 239 -24.79 30.93 -23.05
C ALA A 239 -24.60 31.01 -21.52
#